data_AF-A0A7V5WNH6-F1
#
_entry.id   AF-A0A7V5WNH6-F1
#
_cell.length_a   1.000
_cell.length_b   1.000
_cell.length_c   1.000
_cell.angle_alpha   90.00
_cell.angle_beta   90.00
_cell.angle_gamma   90.00
#
_symmetry.space_group_name_H-M   'P 1'
#
loop_
_entity.id
_entity.type
_entity.pdbx_description
1 polymer ?
#
loop_
_entity_poly.entity_id
_entity_poly.type
_entity_poly.pdbx_seq_one_letter_code
_entity_poly.pdbx_strand_id
1 'polypeptide(L)'
;MMILIVLSSLFSLIYAIVNGFGSWMLARRKPWISALFMLAAAFLIVAFVGFIKAFPHNLFILAAGLILASATSLINAYVVLGKVTWRHHFYRLAAGLMIFAIAYFALS
;
A
#
# COMPACT_ATOMS: atom_id res chain seq x y z
N MET A 1 4.31 5.60 -21.79
CA MET A 1 4.18 6.45 -20.57
C MET A 1 2.78 6.50 -19.99
N MET A 2 1.76 6.97 -20.74
CA MET A 2 0.40 7.14 -20.20
C MET A 2 -0.21 5.86 -19.59
N ILE A 3 -0.02 4.70 -20.23
CA ILE A 3 -0.50 3.41 -19.71
C ILE A 3 0.13 3.07 -18.36
N LEU A 4 1.44 3.31 -18.17
CA LEU A 4 2.13 3.00 -16.91
C LEU A 4 1.67 3.91 -15.76
N ILE A 5 1.35 5.17 -16.07
CA ILE A 5 0.77 6.11 -15.09
C ILE A 5 -0.62 5.64 -14.65
N VAL A 6 -1.47 5.23 -15.60
CA VAL A 6 -2.81 4.67 -15.31
C VAL A 6 -2.70 3.39 -14.48
N LEU A 7 -1.79 2.48 -14.84
CA LEU A 7 -1.57 1.25 -14.05
C LEU A 7 -1.08 1.56 -12.63
N SER A 8 -0.11 2.47 -12.48
CA SER A 8 0.42 2.88 -11.18
C SER A 8 -0.66 3.50 -10.30
N SER A 9 -1.52 4.34 -10.88
CA SER A 9 -2.63 4.96 -10.16
C SER A 9 -3.65 3.91 -9.71
N LEU A 10 -4.11 3.05 -10.63
CA LEU A 10 -5.09 2.01 -10.33
C LEU A 10 -4.57 1.01 -9.29
N PHE A 11 -3.32 0.56 -9.40
CA PHE A 11 -2.75 -0.35 -8.41
C PHE A 11 -2.57 0.31 -7.05
N SER A 12 -2.17 1.58 -7.00
CA SER A 12 -2.11 2.33 -5.73
C SER A 12 -3.49 2.40 -5.07
N LEU A 13 -4.54 2.68 -5.85
CA LEU A 13 -5.92 2.73 -5.35
C LEU A 13 -6.42 1.36 -4.86
N ILE A 14 -6.18 0.29 -5.62
CA ILE A 14 -6.54 -1.08 -5.21
C ILE A 14 -5.86 -1.43 -3.89
N TYR A 15 -4.56 -1.11 -3.77
CA TYR A 15 -3.81 -1.37 -2.55
C TYR A 15 -4.34 -0.53 -1.38
N ALA A 16 -4.71 0.73 -1.60
CA ALA A 16 -5.37 1.56 -0.59
C ALA A 16 -6.67 0.91 -0.09
N ILE A 17 -7.53 0.44 -1.00
CA ILE A 17 -8.80 -0.23 -0.66
C ILE A 17 -8.55 -1.47 0.20
N VAL A 18 -7.59 -2.32 -0.17
CA VAL A 18 -7.22 -3.51 0.63
C VAL A 18 -6.79 -3.12 2.04
N ASN A 19 -6.01 -2.05 2.20
CA ASN A 19 -5.60 -1.56 3.52
C ASN A 19 -6.78 -0.92 4.29
N GLY A 20 -7.68 -0.22 3.61
CA GLY A 20 -8.93 0.30 4.19
C GLY A 20 -9.81 -0.81 4.77
N PHE A 21 -9.97 -1.93 4.05
CA PHE A 21 -10.65 -3.12 4.56
C PHE A 21 -9.93 -3.71 5.79
N GLY A 22 -8.60 -3.78 5.75
CA GLY A 22 -7.79 -4.22 6.90
C GLY A 22 -8.01 -3.36 8.15
N SER A 23 -8.10 -2.03 7.97
CA SER A 23 -8.44 -1.10 9.04
C SER A 23 -9.84 -1.37 9.60
N TRP A 24 -10.85 -1.47 8.72
CA TRP A 24 -12.23 -1.72 9.13
C TRP A 24 -12.39 -3.00 9.97
N MET A 25 -11.75 -4.09 9.56
CA MET A 25 -11.79 -5.37 10.29
C MET A 25 -11.20 -5.27 11.72
N LEU A 26 -10.25 -4.35 11.94
CA LEU A 26 -9.53 -4.23 13.19
C LEU A 26 -10.00 -3.06 14.06
N ALA A 27 -10.84 -2.16 13.53
CA ALA A 27 -11.25 -0.92 14.18
C ALA A 27 -11.78 -1.12 15.60
N ARG A 28 -12.53 -2.21 15.85
CA ARG A 28 -13.10 -2.52 17.17
C ARG A 28 -12.20 -3.40 18.05
N ARG A 29 -11.27 -4.16 17.46
CA ARG A 29 -10.47 -5.18 18.17
C ARG A 29 -9.09 -4.69 18.58
N LYS A 30 -8.41 -3.97 17.67
CA LYS A 30 -7.05 -3.45 17.85
C LYS A 30 -6.95 -2.09 17.13
N PRO A 31 -7.47 -1.01 17.75
CA PRO A 31 -7.63 0.28 17.09
C PRO A 31 -6.30 0.89 16.63
N TRP A 32 -5.20 0.63 17.33
CA TRP A 32 -3.88 1.12 16.93
C TRP A 32 -3.35 0.44 15.64
N ILE A 33 -3.64 -0.86 15.42
CA ILE A 33 -3.29 -1.54 14.15
C ILE A 33 -4.20 -1.06 13.03
N SER A 34 -5.48 -0.82 13.34
CA SER A 34 -6.41 -0.19 12.40
C SER A 34 -5.90 1.18 11.94
N ALA A 35 -5.38 2.00 12.84
CA ALA A 35 -4.81 3.30 12.50
C ALA A 35 -3.61 3.17 11.56
N LEU A 36 -2.74 2.17 11.75
CA LEU A 36 -1.61 1.91 10.84
C LEU A 36 -2.09 1.51 9.43
N PHE A 37 -3.12 0.67 9.33
CA PHE A 37 -3.71 0.30 8.04
C PHE A 37 -4.35 1.51 7.34
N MET A 38 -5.05 2.36 8.11
CA MET A 38 -5.64 3.58 7.58
C MET A 38 -4.56 4.57 7.13
N LEU A 39 -3.46 4.70 7.87
CA LEU A 39 -2.32 5.53 7.50
C LEU A 39 -1.69 5.04 6.19
N ALA A 40 -1.44 3.73 6.06
CA ALA A 40 -0.96 3.15 4.82
C ALA A 40 -1.92 3.43 3.65
N ALA A 41 -3.23 3.26 3.85
CA ALA A 41 -4.24 3.56 2.85
C ALA A 41 -4.23 5.04 2.43
N ALA A 42 -4.07 5.97 3.38
CA ALA A 42 -4.01 7.40 3.12
C ALA A 42 -2.81 7.76 2.21
N PHE A 43 -1.60 7.25 2.52
CA PHE A 43 -0.43 7.45 1.65
C PHE A 43 -0.67 6.93 0.23
N LEU A 44 -1.30 5.76 0.10
CA LEU A 44 -1.59 5.15 -1.20
C LEU A 44 -2.66 5.91 -1.99
N ILE A 45 -3.65 6.52 -1.31
CA ILE A 45 -4.64 7.42 -1.94
C ILE A 45 -3.95 8.70 -2.42
N VAL A 46 -3.08 9.30 -1.61
CA VAL A 46 -2.31 10.48 -2.02
C VAL A 46 -1.42 10.14 -3.21
N ALA A 47 -0.79 8.95 -3.22
CA ALA A 47 -0.01 8.48 -4.36
C ALA A 47 -0.86 8.31 -5.64
N PHE A 48 -2.07 7.73 -5.52
CA PHE A 48 -3.03 7.63 -6.62
C PHE A 48 -3.34 9.00 -7.24
N VAL A 49 -3.69 9.99 -6.40
CA VAL A 49 -3.98 11.36 -6.86
C VAL A 49 -2.73 12.02 -7.45
N GLY A 50 -1.56 11.79 -6.85
CA GLY A 50 -0.29 12.31 -7.33
C GLY A 50 0.07 11.82 -8.73
N PHE A 51 -0.25 10.56 -9.09
CA PHE A 51 -0.07 10.05 -10.45
C PHE A 51 -1.00 10.73 -11.45
N ILE A 52 -2.26 10.99 -11.08
CA ILE A 52 -3.22 11.71 -11.94
C ILE A 52 -2.75 13.15 -12.20
N LYS A 53 -2.12 13.78 -11.22
CA LYS A 53 -1.64 15.16 -11.29
C LYS A 53 -0.18 15.30 -11.72
N ALA A 54 0.47 14.21 -12.14
CA ALA A 54 1.88 14.19 -12.55
C ALA A 54 2.82 14.83 -11.51
N PHE A 55 2.60 14.57 -10.21
CA PHE A 55 3.39 15.15 -9.14
C PHE A 55 4.82 14.55 -9.09
N PRO A 56 5.88 15.37 -9.10
CA PRO A 56 7.26 14.86 -9.27
C PRO A 56 7.77 14.02 -8.09
N HIS A 57 7.31 14.27 -6.86
CA HIS A 57 7.78 13.55 -5.67
C HIS A 57 6.90 12.33 -5.32
N ASN A 58 6.04 11.90 -6.25
CA ASN A 58 5.03 10.88 -5.97
C ASN A 58 5.62 9.50 -5.67
N LEU A 59 6.83 9.19 -6.17
CA LEU A 59 7.52 7.93 -5.88
C LEU A 59 7.82 7.74 -4.39
N PHE A 60 8.18 8.81 -3.68
CA PHE A 60 8.46 8.74 -2.25
C PHE A 60 7.19 8.46 -1.44
N ILE A 61 6.08 9.10 -1.82
CA ILE A 61 4.77 8.89 -1.20
C ILE A 61 4.28 7.45 -1.43
N LEU A 62 4.42 6.97 -2.67
CA LEU A 62 4.10 5.59 -3.02
C LEU A 62 4.95 4.60 -2.21
N ALA A 63 6.27 4.77 -2.17
CA ALA A 63 7.18 3.89 -1.44
C ALA A 63 6.81 3.82 0.06
N ALA A 64 6.56 4.98 0.68
CA ALA A 64 6.12 5.05 2.07
C ALA A 64 4.82 4.27 2.29
N GLY A 65 3.82 4.46 1.42
CA GLY A 65 2.55 3.73 1.48
C GLY A 65 2.71 2.21 1.34
N LEU A 66 3.54 1.75 0.40
CA LEU A 66 3.80 0.32 0.16
C LEU A 66 4.56 -0.34 1.32
N ILE A 67 5.56 0.35 1.87
CA ILE A 67 6.32 -0.12 3.04
C ILE A 67 5.40 -0.20 4.26
N LEU A 68 4.64 0.87 4.55
CA LEU A 68 3.69 0.89 5.67
C LEU A 68 2.64 -0.20 5.53
N ALA A 69 2.08 -0.40 4.33
CA ALA A 69 1.11 -1.46 4.05
C ALA A 69 1.70 -2.85 4.34
N SER A 70 2.93 -3.10 3.92
CA SER A 70 3.61 -4.40 4.11
C SER A 70 3.99 -4.63 5.57
N ALA A 71 4.55 -3.62 6.24
CA ALA A 71 4.90 -3.66 7.65
C ALA A 71 3.66 -3.87 8.54
N THR A 72 2.59 -3.11 8.29
CA THR A 72 1.34 -3.23 9.04
C THR A 72 0.71 -4.61 8.87
N SER A 73 0.77 -5.18 7.65
CA SER A 73 0.32 -6.55 7.41
C SER A 73 1.08 -7.57 8.25
N LEU A 74 2.40 -7.40 8.37
CA LEU A 74 3.26 -8.28 9.16
C LEU A 74 2.96 -8.13 10.65
N ILE A 75 2.85 -6.90 11.14
CA ILE A 75 2.46 -6.60 12.53
C ILE A 75 1.10 -7.24 12.84
N ASN A 76 0.12 -7.12 11.94
CA ASN A 76 -1.19 -7.74 12.11
C ASN A 76 -1.11 -9.28 12.20
N ALA A 77 -0.29 -9.92 11.35
CA ALA A 77 -0.10 -11.36 11.38
C ALA A 77 0.53 -11.85 12.70
N TYR A 78 1.50 -11.11 13.24
CA TYR A 78 2.11 -11.40 14.54
C TYR A 78 1.16 -11.15 15.70
N VAL A 79 0.53 -9.97 15.75
CA VAL A 79 -0.18 -9.48 16.93
C VAL A 79 -1.63 -9.94 17.01
N VAL A 80 -2.32 -10.01 15.87
CA VAL A 80 -3.77 -10.33 15.83
C VAL A 80 -4.01 -11.78 15.49
N LEU A 81 -3.31 -12.32 14.50
CA LEU A 81 -3.50 -13.69 14.04
C LEU A 81 -2.65 -14.70 14.82
N GLY A 82 -1.57 -14.27 15.47
CA GLY A 82 -0.66 -15.12 16.24
C GLY A 82 0.16 -16.11 15.40
N LYS A 83 0.07 -16.05 14.06
CA LYS A 83 0.81 -16.91 13.14
C LYS A 83 1.13 -16.16 11.86
N VAL A 84 2.41 -16.18 11.48
CA VAL A 84 2.89 -15.56 10.25
C VAL A 84 2.98 -16.60 9.15
N THR A 85 2.18 -16.41 8.10
CA THR A 85 2.30 -17.19 6.86
C THR A 85 3.19 -16.42 5.89
N TRP A 86 4.49 -16.68 5.94
CA TRP A 86 5.52 -15.97 5.15
C TRP A 86 5.22 -15.89 3.65
N ARG A 87 4.58 -16.92 3.08
CA ARG A 87 4.16 -16.92 1.67
C ARG A 87 3.30 -15.70 1.32
N HIS A 88 2.35 -15.31 2.18
CA HIS A 88 1.50 -14.14 1.93
C HIS A 88 2.28 -12.83 1.99
N HIS A 89 3.24 -12.72 2.91
CA HIS A 89 4.09 -11.53 3.02
C HIS A 89 5.05 -11.41 1.84
N PHE A 90 5.55 -12.53 1.32
CA PHE A 90 6.36 -12.54 0.11
C PHE A 90 5.56 -12.08 -1.11
N TYR A 91 4.34 -12.59 -1.31
CA TYR A 91 3.47 -12.10 -2.39
C TYR A 91 3.13 -10.62 -2.25
N ARG A 92 2.90 -10.15 -1.03
CA ARG A 92 2.64 -8.74 -0.75
C ARG A 92 3.84 -7.86 -1.09
N LEU A 93 5.04 -8.27 -0.68
CA LEU A 93 6.29 -7.58 -1.02
C LEU A 93 6.53 -7.57 -2.53
N ALA A 94 6.37 -8.71 -3.20
CA ALA A 94 6.52 -8.81 -4.65
C ALA A 94 5.52 -7.90 -5.39
N ALA A 95 4.26 -7.88 -4.97
CA ALA A 95 3.26 -6.96 -5.51
C ALA A 95 3.64 -5.50 -5.27
N GLY A 96 4.12 -5.14 -4.08
CA GLY A 96 4.58 -3.79 -3.78
C GLY A 96 5.78 -3.37 -4.66
N LEU A 97 6.78 -4.24 -4.80
CA LEU A 97 7.93 -3.99 -5.66
C LEU A 97 7.54 -3.84 -7.14
N MET A 98 6.60 -4.67 -7.61
CA MET A 98 6.06 -4.57 -8.96
C MET A 98 5.36 -3.23 -9.19
N ILE A 99 4.50 -2.79 -8.26
CA ILE A 99 3.81 -1.49 -8.34
C ILE A 99 4.83 -0.36 -8.36
N PHE A 100 5.84 -0.42 -7.49
CA PHE A 100 6.90 0.58 -7.44
C PHE A 100 7.73 0.63 -8.73
N ALA A 101 8.09 -0.54 -9.29
CA ALA A 101 8.83 -0.61 -10.54
C ALA A 101 8.02 -0.01 -11.71
N ILE A 102 6.73 -0.35 -11.83
CA ILE A 102 5.85 0.22 -12.86
C ILE A 102 5.80 1.75 -12.71
N ALA A 103 5.66 2.25 -11.49
CA ALA A 103 5.65 3.69 -11.20
C ALA A 103 6.98 4.39 -11.51
N TYR A 104 8.10 3.74 -11.18
CA TYR A 104 9.43 4.24 -11.47
C TYR A 104 9.65 4.43 -12.97
N PHE A 105 9.32 3.41 -13.78
CA PHE A 105 9.36 3.49 -15.24
C PHE A 105 8.29 4.41 -15.84
N ALA A 106 7.21 4.72 -15.12
CA ALA A 106 6.21 5.68 -15.57
C ALA A 106 6.68 7.14 -15.49
N LEU A 107 7.63 7.42 -14.58
CA LEU A 107 8.15 8.75 -14.26
C LEU A 107 9.61 8.98 -14.68
N SER A 108 10.28 7.94 -15.20
CA SER A 108 11.60 8.02 -15.83
C SER A 108 11.47 8.27 -17.32
#